data_AF-A0A8J7R3A0-F1
#
_entry.id   AF-A0A8J7R3A0-F1
#
_cell.length_a   1.000
_cell.length_b   1.000
_cell.length_c   1.000
_cell.angle_alpha   90.00
_cell.angle_beta   90.00
_cell.angle_gamma   90.00
#
_symmetry.space_group_name_H-M   'P 1'
#
loop_
_entity.id
_entity.type
_entity.pdbx_description
1 polymer ?
#
loop_
_entity_poly.entity_id
_entity_poly.type
_entity_poly.pdbx_seq_one_letter_code
_entity_poly.pdbx_strand_id
1 'polypeptide(L)'
;MFAMQMEFWWAINQLPSLKPSFGFQEFLLLVLLTLMLFLAAALLLPSRAEDEGGGLRAYFEQDGRFALLALSAFLTLGAIINVSMFGADLNSGWAWLDLLMILVPVAAYLARSRRVYASLTGLYVPLAAVDTWVSIAT
;
A
#
# COMPACT_ATOMS: atom_id res chain seq x y z
N MET A 1 6.44 2.10 -1.33
CA MET A 1 6.07 3.27 -0.51
C MET A 1 6.11 4.56 -1.31
N PHE A 2 7.26 5.01 -1.81
CA PHE A 2 7.33 6.27 -2.58
C PHE A 2 6.41 6.28 -3.81
N ALA A 3 6.46 5.23 -4.65
CA ALA A 3 5.60 5.13 -5.83
C ALA A 3 4.10 5.18 -5.48
N MET A 4 3.66 4.42 -4.48
CA MET A 4 2.26 4.43 -4.00
C MET A 4 1.84 5.80 -3.44
N GLN A 5 2.73 6.51 -2.74
CA GLN A 5 2.45 7.89 -2.33
C GLN A 5 2.23 8.77 -3.55
N MET A 6 3.14 8.72 -4.54
CA MET A 6 3.01 9.51 -5.77
C MET A 6 1.72 9.20 -6.53
N GLU A 7 1.36 7.93 -6.62
CA GLU A 7 0.12 7.47 -7.25
C GLU A 7 -1.12 7.95 -6.50
N PHE A 8 -1.12 7.89 -5.16
CA PHE A 8 -2.20 8.42 -4.35
C PHE A 8 -2.34 9.94 -4.50
N TRP A 9 -1.24 10.68 -4.51
CA TRP A 9 -1.23 12.12 -4.79
C TRP A 9 -1.76 12.43 -6.20
N TRP A 10 -1.40 11.61 -7.19
CA TRP A 10 -1.92 11.72 -8.54
C TRP A 10 -3.45 11.52 -8.59
N ALA A 11 -3.96 10.50 -7.88
CA ALA A 11 -5.39 10.26 -7.77
C ALA A 11 -6.14 11.42 -7.09
N ILE A 12 -5.59 12.00 -6.02
CA ILE A 12 -6.15 13.20 -5.38
C ILE A 12 -6.22 14.37 -6.37
N ASN A 13 -5.18 14.55 -7.20
CA ASN A 13 -5.15 15.62 -8.18
C ASN A 13 -6.22 15.44 -9.29
N GLN A 14 -6.56 14.20 -9.62
CA GLN A 14 -7.65 13.88 -10.54
C GLN A 14 -9.04 13.91 -9.87
N LEU A 15 -9.12 13.91 -8.54
CA LEU A 15 -10.39 13.85 -7.82
C LEU A 15 -11.45 14.87 -8.30
N PRO A 16 -11.12 16.16 -8.56
CA PRO A 16 -12.11 17.14 -9.01
C PRO A 16 -12.77 16.81 -10.36
N SER A 17 -12.09 16.07 -11.25
CA SER A 17 -12.65 15.67 -12.54
C SER A 17 -13.61 14.47 -12.41
N LEU A 18 -13.36 13.59 -11.45
CA LEU A 18 -14.20 12.42 -11.16
C LEU A 18 -15.38 12.77 -10.26
N LYS A 19 -15.16 13.66 -9.30
CA LYS A 19 -16.14 14.04 -8.28
C LYS A 19 -15.99 15.53 -7.93
N PRO A 20 -16.82 16.41 -8.51
CA PRO A 20 -16.71 17.86 -8.33
C PRO A 20 -16.91 18.34 -6.89
N SER A 21 -17.62 17.56 -6.06
CA SER A 21 -17.84 17.86 -4.65
C SER A 21 -17.75 16.59 -3.81
N PHE A 22 -17.04 16.69 -2.68
CA PHE A 22 -16.91 15.62 -1.72
C PHE A 22 -17.27 16.09 -0.31
N GLY A 23 -17.83 15.18 0.48
CA GLY A 23 -18.23 15.43 1.85
C GLY A 23 -17.06 15.40 2.84
N PHE A 24 -17.32 15.85 4.06
CA PHE A 24 -16.31 15.83 5.13
C PHE A 24 -15.80 14.41 5.46
N GLN A 25 -16.68 13.41 5.43
CA GLN A 25 -16.29 12.01 5.67
C GLN A 25 -15.29 11.50 4.62
N GLU A 26 -15.50 11.88 3.36
CA GLU A 26 -14.65 11.51 2.22
C GLU A 26 -13.27 12.15 2.36
N PHE A 27 -13.24 13.42 2.76
CA PHE A 27 -12.00 14.11 3.10
C PHE A 27 -11.24 13.41 4.23
N LEU A 28 -11.92 13.02 5.32
CA LEU A 28 -11.28 12.32 6.44
C LEU A 28 -10.69 10.97 6.00
N LEU A 29 -11.37 10.24 5.12
CA LEU A 29 -10.88 8.97 4.58
C LEU A 29 -9.63 9.16 3.70
N LEU A 30 -9.61 10.20 2.85
CA LEU A 30 -8.44 10.52 2.04
C LEU A 30 -7.24 10.91 2.92
N VAL A 31 -7.45 11.70 3.96
CA VAL A 31 -6.39 12.03 4.94
C VAL A 31 -5.91 10.78 5.68
N LEU A 32 -6.84 9.91 6.09
CA LEU A 32 -6.50 8.64 6.75
C LEU A 32 -5.63 7.75 5.85
N LEU A 33 -5.95 7.62 4.56
CA LEU A 33 -5.14 6.88 3.60
C LEU A 33 -3.70 7.43 3.53
N THR A 34 -3.52 8.75 3.46
CA THR A 34 -2.19 9.37 3.51
C THR A 34 -1.44 8.99 4.79
N LEU A 35 -2.11 9.09 5.95
CA LEU A 35 -1.51 8.78 7.24
C LEU A 35 -1.13 7.30 7.36
N MET A 36 -1.90 6.39 6.78
CA MET A 36 -1.58 4.96 6.77
C MET A 36 -0.30 4.68 5.96
N LEU A 37 -0.08 5.34 4.83
CA LEU A 37 1.17 5.22 4.09
C LEU A 37 2.37 5.76 4.88
N PHE A 38 2.21 6.85 5.61
CA PHE A 38 3.24 7.36 6.52
C PHE A 38 3.52 6.40 7.67
N LEU A 39 2.48 5.83 8.28
CA LEU A 39 2.62 4.80 9.31
C LEU A 39 3.38 3.58 8.80
N ALA A 40 3.03 3.10 7.60
CA ALA A 40 3.70 1.96 7.00
C ALA A 40 5.17 2.26 6.68
N ALA A 41 5.49 3.48 6.24
CA ALA A 41 6.87 3.91 6.05
C ALA A 41 7.64 4.05 7.38
N ALA A 42 7.01 4.58 8.42
CA ALA A 42 7.61 4.74 9.75
C ALA A 42 7.91 3.41 10.43
N LEU A 43 7.08 2.39 10.21
CA LEU A 43 7.34 1.03 10.72
C LEU A 43 8.50 0.33 9.99
N LEU A 44 8.79 0.71 8.75
CA LEU A 44 9.76 -0.01 7.93
C LEU A 44 11.21 0.22 8.40
N LEU A 45 11.51 1.41 8.91
CA LEU A 45 12.86 1.83 9.25
C LEU A 45 13.00 2.04 10.77
N PRO A 46 14.16 1.69 11.35
CA PRO A 46 14.44 1.97 12.74
C PRO A 46 14.37 3.47 13.02
N SER A 47 13.77 3.84 14.15
CA SER A 47 13.62 5.24 14.58
C SER A 47 14.75 5.71 15.49
N ARG A 48 15.52 4.77 16.06
CA ARG A 48 16.63 5.01 16.98
C ARG A 48 17.88 4.32 16.46
N ALA A 49 19.03 4.97 16.62
CA ALA A 49 20.33 4.39 16.26
C ALA A 49 20.65 3.10 17.05
N GLU A 50 20.07 2.93 18.24
CA GLU A 50 20.18 1.72 19.05
C GLU A 50 19.56 0.50 18.36
N ASP A 51 18.46 0.71 17.63
CA ASP A 51 17.73 -0.34 16.90
C ASP A 51 18.48 -0.76 15.61
N GLU A 52 19.47 0.03 15.17
CA GLU A 52 20.34 -0.29 14.03
C GLU A 52 21.48 -1.25 14.41
N GLY A 53 21.79 -1.42 15.70
CA GLY A 53 22.93 -2.19 16.17
C GLY A 53 22.93 -3.66 15.74
N GLY A 54 21.75 -4.25 15.53
CA GLY A 54 21.57 -5.62 15.02
C GLY A 54 21.47 -5.73 13.49
N GLY A 55 21.54 -4.61 12.78
CA GLY A 55 21.33 -4.50 11.34
C GLY A 55 19.86 -4.42 10.93
N LEU A 56 19.60 -3.76 9.80
CA LEU A 56 18.26 -3.49 9.26
C LEU A 56 17.38 -4.75 9.11
N ARG A 57 18.01 -5.89 8.84
CA ARG A 57 17.30 -7.17 8.73
C ARG A 57 16.70 -7.62 10.06
N ALA A 58 17.50 -7.58 11.13
CA ALA A 58 17.05 -8.06 12.44
C ALA A 58 15.90 -7.18 12.94
N TYR A 59 16.03 -5.87 12.75
CA TYR A 59 14.95 -4.91 13.02
C TYR A 59 13.68 -5.25 12.22
N PHE A 60 13.82 -5.48 10.91
CA PHE A 60 12.68 -5.81 10.07
C PHE A 60 11.98 -7.11 10.48
N GLU A 61 12.73 -8.16 10.81
CA GLU A 61 12.15 -9.45 11.23
C GLU A 61 11.42 -9.37 12.59
N GLN A 62 11.88 -8.50 13.49
CA GLN A 62 11.26 -8.31 14.81
C GLN A 62 10.04 -7.38 14.73
N ASP A 63 10.27 -6.14 14.29
CA ASP A 63 9.29 -5.05 14.36
C ASP A 63 8.92 -4.51 12.98
N GLY A 64 9.87 -4.39 12.05
CA GLY A 64 9.59 -3.72 10.77
C GLY A 64 8.61 -4.45 9.85
N ARG A 65 8.41 -5.75 10.04
CA ARG A 65 7.42 -6.56 9.30
C ARG A 65 5.99 -6.07 9.48
N PHE A 66 5.67 -5.37 10.57
CA PHE A 66 4.33 -4.79 10.76
C PHE A 66 4.00 -3.72 9.70
N ALA A 67 5.02 -3.15 9.04
CA ALA A 67 4.85 -2.30 7.86
C ALA A 67 4.07 -3.00 6.73
N LEU A 68 4.23 -4.33 6.57
CA LEU A 68 3.50 -5.11 5.56
C LEU A 68 2.00 -5.19 5.86
N LEU A 69 1.63 -5.28 7.13
CA LEU A 69 0.23 -5.26 7.55
C LEU A 69 -0.38 -3.87 7.41
N ALA A 70 0.37 -2.82 7.79
CA ALA A 70 -0.05 -1.44 7.58
C ALA A 70 -0.27 -1.13 6.08
N LEU A 71 0.62 -1.63 5.23
CA LEU A 71 0.49 -1.54 3.77
C LEU A 71 -0.74 -2.28 3.25
N SER A 72 -0.96 -3.51 3.70
CA SER A 72 -2.13 -4.31 3.30
C SER A 72 -3.43 -3.64 3.73
N ALA A 73 -3.45 -3.04 4.93
CA ALA A 73 -4.60 -2.31 5.44
C ALA A 73 -4.86 -1.04 4.63
N PHE A 74 -3.82 -0.30 4.23
CA PHE A 74 -3.94 0.85 3.33
C PHE A 74 -4.58 0.45 2.00
N LEU A 75 -4.04 -0.60 1.35
CA LEU A 75 -4.56 -1.10 0.07
C LEU A 75 -6.00 -1.60 0.19
N THR A 76 -6.33 -2.31 1.27
CA THR A 76 -7.69 -2.80 1.51
C THR A 76 -8.67 -1.64 1.69
N LEU A 77 -8.28 -0.61 2.45
CA LEU A 77 -9.12 0.57 2.64
C LEU A 77 -9.29 1.35 1.32
N GLY A 78 -8.22 1.47 0.53
CA GLY A 78 -8.24 2.06 -0.81
C GLY A 78 -9.24 1.33 -1.72
N ALA A 79 -9.17 0.01 -1.79
CA ALA A 79 -10.11 -0.81 -2.56
C ALA A 79 -11.57 -0.62 -2.09
N ILE A 80 -11.83 -0.58 -0.78
CA ILE A 80 -13.17 -0.32 -0.23
C ILE A 80 -13.66 1.07 -0.66
N ILE A 81 -12.80 2.09 -0.62
CA ILE A 81 -13.13 3.46 -1.02
C ILE A 81 -13.42 3.51 -2.54
N ASN A 82 -12.60 2.88 -3.37
CA ASN A 82 -12.81 2.80 -4.81
C ASN A 82 -14.16 2.20 -5.17
N VAL A 83 -14.56 1.11 -4.51
CA VAL A 83 -15.84 0.45 -4.76
C VAL A 83 -17.02 1.26 -4.20
N SER A 84 -16.94 1.70 -2.94
CA SER A 84 -18.08 2.31 -2.25
C SER A 84 -18.32 3.78 -2.62
N MET A 85 -17.26 4.55 -2.88
CA MET A 85 -17.35 6.00 -3.12
C MET A 85 -17.23 6.37 -4.59
N PHE A 86 -16.47 5.59 -5.37
CA PHE A 86 -16.25 5.83 -6.80
C PHE A 86 -16.98 4.83 -7.70
N GLY A 87 -17.69 3.85 -7.12
CA GLY A 87 -18.51 2.89 -7.88
C GLY A 87 -17.69 1.98 -8.78
N ALA A 88 -16.42 1.75 -8.45
CA ALA A 88 -15.52 0.98 -9.29
C ALA A 88 -15.94 -0.50 -9.36
N ASP A 89 -15.89 -1.10 -10.55
CA ASP A 89 -16.33 -2.49 -10.78
C ASP A 89 -15.32 -3.50 -10.23
N LEU A 90 -15.80 -4.41 -9.37
CA LEU A 90 -15.01 -5.50 -8.78
C LEU A 90 -14.56 -6.55 -9.80
N ASN A 91 -15.20 -6.65 -10.96
CA ASN A 91 -14.83 -7.61 -12.01
C ASN A 91 -13.78 -7.07 -13.00
N SER A 92 -13.35 -5.82 -12.81
CA SER A 92 -12.34 -5.19 -13.64
C SER A 92 -10.94 -5.78 -13.43
N GLY A 93 -10.05 -5.55 -14.39
CA GLY A 93 -8.64 -6.00 -14.30
C GLY A 93 -7.88 -5.37 -13.14
N TRP A 94 -8.17 -4.11 -12.76
CA TRP A 94 -7.49 -3.42 -11.65
C TRP A 94 -7.85 -4.05 -10.30
N ALA A 95 -9.10 -4.50 -10.11
CA ALA A 95 -9.53 -5.11 -8.85
C ALA A 95 -8.76 -6.41 -8.53
N TRP A 96 -8.41 -7.19 -9.56
CA TRP A 96 -7.57 -8.38 -9.40
C TRP A 96 -6.12 -8.03 -9.06
N LEU A 97 -5.58 -6.97 -9.65
CA LEU A 97 -4.24 -6.47 -9.32
C LEU A 97 -4.19 -5.96 -7.87
N ASP A 98 -5.18 -5.17 -7.45
CA ASP A 98 -5.34 -4.70 -6.07
C ASP A 98 -5.42 -5.87 -5.07
N LEU A 99 -6.18 -6.92 -5.40
CA LEU A 99 -6.25 -8.11 -4.55
C LEU A 99 -4.88 -8.77 -4.38
N LEU A 100 -4.09 -8.87 -5.44
CA LEU A 100 -2.72 -9.40 -5.35
C LEU A 100 -1.80 -8.45 -4.57
N MET A 101 -1.92 -7.14 -4.79
CA MET A 101 -1.20 -6.10 -4.04
C MET A 101 -1.49 -6.22 -2.53
N ILE A 102 -2.72 -6.58 -2.13
CA ILE A 102 -3.11 -6.80 -0.73
C ILE A 102 -2.57 -8.13 -0.18
N LEU A 103 -2.69 -9.21 -0.94
CA LEU A 103 -2.39 -10.56 -0.43
C LEU A 103 -0.89 -10.85 -0.32
N VAL A 104 -0.06 -10.30 -1.22
CA VAL A 104 1.37 -10.59 -1.23
C VAL A 104 2.10 -10.08 0.03
N PRO A 105 1.87 -8.86 0.53
CA PRO A 105 2.46 -8.39 1.79
C PRO A 105 1.95 -9.18 3.00
N VAL A 106 0.68 -9.59 3.02
CA VAL A 106 0.16 -10.49 4.07
C VAL A 106 0.87 -11.84 4.04
N ALA A 107 1.04 -12.43 2.85
CA ALA A 107 1.79 -13.68 2.69
C ALA A 107 3.26 -13.52 3.11
N ALA A 108 3.88 -12.38 2.81
CA ALA A 108 5.26 -12.07 3.20
C ALA A 108 5.40 -11.88 4.72
N TYR A 109 4.39 -11.30 5.38
CA TYR A 109 4.33 -11.19 6.83
C TYR A 109 4.23 -12.56 7.51
N LEU A 110 3.42 -13.46 6.96
CA LEU A 110 3.24 -14.82 7.48
C LEU A 110 4.39 -15.76 7.11
N ALA A 111 5.21 -15.40 6.12
CA ALA A 111 6.32 -16.22 5.65
C ALA A 111 7.41 -16.35 6.72
N ARG A 112 7.70 -17.59 7.11
CA ARG A 112 8.78 -17.91 8.06
C ARG A 112 10.12 -18.25 7.39
N SER A 113 10.15 -18.32 6.06
CA SER A 113 11.32 -18.75 5.29
C SER A 113 11.87 -17.63 4.43
N ARG A 114 13.20 -17.44 4.50
CA ARG A 114 13.96 -16.46 3.71
C ARG A 114 13.70 -16.58 2.20
N ARG A 115 13.58 -17.81 1.69
CA ARG A 115 13.35 -18.05 0.26
C ARG A 115 11.97 -17.55 -0.17
N VAL A 116 10.97 -17.78 0.67
CA VAL A 116 9.59 -17.33 0.41
C VAL A 116 9.54 -15.81 0.46
N TYR A 117 10.17 -15.19 1.46
CA TYR A 117 10.22 -13.74 1.60
C TYR A 117 10.84 -13.07 0.36
N ALA A 118 12.04 -13.52 -0.05
CA ALA A 118 12.72 -12.99 -1.23
C ALA A 118 11.90 -13.18 -2.52
N SER A 119 11.22 -14.32 -2.65
CA SER A 119 10.38 -14.60 -3.82
C SER A 119 9.15 -13.69 -3.86
N LEU A 120 8.49 -13.48 -2.72
CA LEU A 120 7.33 -12.59 -2.62
C LEU A 120 7.73 -11.13 -2.84
N THR A 121 8.85 -10.67 -2.28
CA THR A 121 9.36 -9.32 -2.57
C THR A 121 9.73 -9.17 -4.04
N GLY A 122 10.41 -10.17 -4.62
CA GLY A 122 10.75 -10.18 -6.05
C GLY A 122 9.53 -10.18 -6.97
N LEU A 123 8.43 -10.82 -6.55
CA LEU A 123 7.14 -10.78 -7.24
C LEU A 123 6.42 -9.43 -7.06
N TYR A 124 6.53 -8.81 -5.89
CA TYR A 124 5.80 -7.58 -5.56
C TYR A 124 6.30 -6.39 -6.39
N VAL A 125 7.60 -6.31 -6.68
CA VAL A 125 8.18 -5.22 -7.47
C VAL A 125 7.58 -5.09 -8.88
N PRO A 126 7.59 -6.13 -9.74
CA PRO A 126 6.97 -6.04 -11.06
C PRO A 126 5.45 -5.85 -10.96
N LEU A 127 4.81 -6.43 -9.95
CA LEU A 127 3.38 -6.27 -9.73
C LEU A 127 3.02 -4.81 -9.43
N ALA A 128 3.76 -4.15 -8.54
CA ALA A 128 3.62 -2.72 -8.26
C ALA A 128 3.94 -1.84 -9.47
N ALA A 129 4.91 -2.23 -10.30
CA ALA A 129 5.23 -1.48 -11.53
C ALA A 129 4.10 -1.56 -12.56
N VAL A 130 3.47 -2.74 -12.71
CA VAL A 130 2.31 -2.93 -13.58
C VAL A 130 1.10 -2.16 -13.03
N ASP A 131 0.86 -2.23 -11.73
CA ASP A 131 -0.21 -1.51 -11.04
C ASP A 131 -0.13 0.00 -11.28
N THR A 132 1.01 0.62 -10.94
CA THR A 132 1.23 2.05 -11.18
C THR A 132 1.13 2.41 -12.67
N TRP A 133 1.56 1.55 -13.59
CA TRP A 133 1.40 1.80 -15.02
C TRP A 133 -0.07 1.82 -15.44
N VAL A 134 -0.87 0.86 -14.95
CA VAL A 134 -2.31 0.82 -15.20
C VAL A 134 -2.98 2.06 -14.63
N SER A 135 -2.70 2.41 -13.38
CA SER A 135 -3.32 3.57 -12.71
C SER A 135 -3.01 4.92 -13.34
N ILE A 136 -1.84 5.08 -13.97
CA ILE A 136 -1.47 6.32 -14.68
C ILE A 136 -2.02 6.34 -16.12
N ALA A 137 -2.16 5.17 -16.76
CA ALA A 137 -2.57 5.07 -18.15
C ALA A 137 -4.09 5.24 -18.35
N THR A 138 -4.89 4.96 -17.32
CA THR A 138 -6.34 5.26 -17.27
C THR A 138 -6.65 6.65 -16.73
#